data_AF-A0A7S4Q613-F1
#
_entry.id   AF-A0A7S4Q613-F1
#
_cell.length_a   1.000
_cell.length_b   1.000
_cell.length_c   1.000
_cell.angle_alpha   90.00
_cell.angle_beta   90.00
_cell.angle_gamma   90.00
#
_symmetry.space_group_name_H-M   'P 1'
#
loop_
_entity.id
_entity.type
_entity.pdbx_description
1 polymer ?
#
loop_
_entity_poly.entity_id
_entity_poly.type
_entity_poly.pdbx_seq_one_letter_code
_entity_poly.pdbx_strand_id
1 'polypeptide(L)'
;FMEYVPLGSVPSLTTSIGAFARFTGLGVNSSLTAVGFLWNVADALARYHCNPPATTASAAPPEAGAGASPPTLGAQVEELWVQIFMHLRALAVDARPEVRNCAVKSLTSALLSHGRKVGTACYRRCLQDILIEVLAEIQEAAQRARNGEGPGVERTRSESLIVHHSRDTPEKQWDETMVLGVEGVRRVLGNFAEEAGVRAFAPLAYMLLLQVQATLRSLTAEVSGS
;
A
#
# COMPACT_ATOMS: atom_id res chain seq x y z
N PHE A 1 8.15 -8.15 19.78
CA PHE A 1 8.92 -6.89 19.63
C PHE A 1 8.09 -5.64 19.89
N MET A 2 6.91 -5.49 19.28
CA MET A 2 6.05 -4.32 19.51
C MET A 2 5.66 -4.11 20.98
N GLU A 3 5.61 -5.17 21.79
CA GLU A 3 5.36 -5.09 23.24
C GLU A 3 6.41 -4.29 24.02
N TYR A 4 7.61 -4.08 23.46
CA TYR A 4 8.70 -3.35 24.08
C TYR A 4 8.90 -1.94 23.49
N VAL A 5 8.08 -1.55 22.50
CA VAL A 5 8.21 -0.25 21.82
C VAL A 5 7.35 0.80 22.53
N PRO A 6 7.92 1.93 22.99
CA PRO A 6 7.12 3.03 23.53
C PRO A 6 6.15 3.57 22.49
N LEU A 7 4.89 3.82 22.88
CA LEU A 7 3.84 4.28 21.95
C LEU A 7 4.23 5.55 21.17
N GLY A 8 4.90 6.50 21.83
CA GLY A 8 5.35 7.74 21.18
C GLY A 8 6.44 7.54 20.12
N SER A 9 7.16 6.41 20.13
CA SER A 9 8.20 6.09 19.14
C SER A 9 7.66 5.31 17.94
N VAL A 10 6.43 4.79 18.02
CA VAL A 10 5.85 3.94 16.96
C VAL A 10 5.81 4.65 15.60
N PRO A 11 5.40 5.94 15.47
CA PRO A 11 5.41 6.61 14.17
C PRO A 11 6.81 6.70 13.53
N SER A 12 7.83 7.03 14.33
CA SER A 12 9.22 7.12 13.85
C SER A 12 9.78 5.74 13.47
N LEU A 13 9.42 4.71 14.24
CA LEU A 13 9.77 3.33 13.93
C LEU A 13 9.13 2.88 12.61
N THR A 14 7.85 3.16 12.41
CA THR A 14 7.13 2.86 11.16
C THR A 14 7.79 3.53 9.96
N THR A 15 8.17 4.81 10.07
CA THR A 15 8.92 5.53 9.03
C THR A 15 10.23 4.84 8.71
N SER A 16 10.96 4.43 9.73
CA SER A 16 12.26 3.77 9.59
C SER A 16 12.14 2.41 8.93
N ILE A 17 11.14 1.61 9.32
CA ILE A 17 10.83 0.31 8.70
C ILE A 17 10.47 0.50 7.22
N GLY A 18 9.61 1.48 6.90
CA GLY A 18 9.21 1.78 5.53
C GLY A 18 10.39 2.23 4.66
N ALA A 19 11.27 3.08 5.17
CA ALA A 19 12.49 3.48 4.49
C ALA A 19 13.43 2.29 4.26
N PHE A 20 13.62 1.46 5.27
CA PHE A 20 14.44 0.25 5.19
C PHE A 20 13.89 -0.77 4.18
N ALA A 21 12.57 -0.95 4.11
CA ALA A 21 11.93 -1.80 3.12
C ALA A 21 12.24 -1.36 1.68
N ARG A 22 12.26 -0.04 1.44
CA ARG A 22 12.52 0.56 0.12
C ARG A 22 13.99 0.58 -0.26
N PHE A 23 14.90 0.39 0.70
CA PHE A 23 16.33 0.44 0.42
C PHE A 23 16.80 -0.81 -0.33
N THR A 24 17.27 -0.61 -1.57
CA THR A 24 17.66 -1.70 -2.47
C THR A 24 19.03 -2.29 -2.13
N GLY A 25 19.90 -1.55 -1.42
CA GLY A 25 21.29 -1.93 -1.15
C GLY A 25 21.47 -3.07 -0.13
N LEU A 26 20.43 -3.52 0.56
CA LEU A 26 20.49 -4.61 1.56
C LEU A 26 19.97 -5.96 1.04
N GLY A 27 19.53 -6.00 -0.22
CA GLY A 27 18.97 -7.20 -0.82
C GLY A 27 17.49 -7.44 -0.49
N VAL A 28 16.88 -8.37 -1.23
CA VAL A 28 15.43 -8.62 -1.21
C VAL A 28 14.93 -9.12 0.14
N ASN A 29 15.68 -10.01 0.81
CA ASN A 29 15.26 -10.63 2.07
C ASN A 29 15.10 -9.62 3.22
N SER A 30 15.98 -8.61 3.28
CA SER A 30 15.90 -7.52 4.25
C SER A 30 14.64 -6.68 4.02
N SER A 31 14.30 -6.38 2.77
CA SER A 31 13.06 -5.68 2.42
C SER A 31 11.80 -6.48 2.77
N LEU A 32 11.79 -7.79 2.52
CA LEU A 32 10.67 -8.66 2.88
C LEU A 32 10.47 -8.73 4.41
N THR A 33 11.57 -8.80 5.16
CA THR A 33 11.53 -8.78 6.63
C THR A 33 10.95 -7.45 7.13
N ALA A 34 11.32 -6.35 6.50
CA ALA A 34 10.80 -5.02 6.82
C ALA A 34 9.29 -4.90 6.54
N VAL A 35 8.81 -5.44 5.42
CA VAL A 35 7.36 -5.54 5.14
C VAL A 35 6.66 -6.37 6.23
N GLY A 36 7.28 -7.46 6.68
CA GLY A 36 6.81 -8.22 7.84
C GLY A 36 6.75 -7.40 9.13
N PHE A 37 7.70 -6.47 9.35
CA PHE A 37 7.62 -5.55 10.48
C PHE A 37 6.49 -4.53 10.35
N LEU A 38 6.19 -4.01 9.16
CA LEU A 38 5.00 -3.16 8.95
C LEU A 38 3.71 -3.89 9.34
N TRP A 39 3.61 -5.17 8.98
CA TRP A 39 2.49 -6.03 9.40
C TRP A 39 2.39 -6.15 10.93
N ASN A 40 3.52 -6.40 11.60
CA ASN A 40 3.54 -6.50 13.06
C ASN A 40 3.13 -5.20 13.76
N VAL A 41 3.47 -4.03 13.19
CA VAL A 41 2.99 -2.73 13.68
C VAL A 41 1.48 -2.61 13.50
N ALA A 42 0.95 -2.98 12.33
CA ALA A 42 -0.50 -3.01 12.07
C ALA A 42 -1.24 -3.91 13.07
N ASP A 43 -0.75 -5.12 13.32
CA ASP A 43 -1.35 -6.05 14.30
C ASP A 43 -1.30 -5.50 15.74
N ALA A 44 -0.23 -4.81 16.12
CA ALA A 44 -0.15 -4.15 17.42
C ALA A 44 -1.18 -3.00 17.52
N LEU A 45 -1.29 -2.19 16.47
CA LEU A 45 -2.25 -1.09 16.39
C LEU A 45 -3.70 -1.58 16.48
N ALA A 46 -3.99 -2.66 15.78
CA ALA A 46 -5.28 -3.34 15.80
C ALA A 46 -5.65 -3.90 17.18
N ARG A 47 -4.65 -4.25 18.01
CA ARG A 47 -4.84 -4.71 19.40
C ARG A 47 -5.13 -3.55 20.35
N TYR A 48 -4.48 -2.40 20.20
CA TYR A 48 -4.79 -1.21 21.00
C TYR A 48 -6.24 -0.74 20.83
N HIS A 49 -6.83 -0.93 19.65
CA HIS A 49 -8.25 -0.66 19.42
C HIS A 49 -9.20 -1.62 20.15
N CYS A 50 -8.82 -2.89 20.30
CA CYS A 50 -9.66 -3.89 20.99
C CYS A 50 -9.45 -3.88 22.51
N ASN A 51 -8.26 -3.52 22.97
CA ASN A 51 -7.87 -3.46 24.36
C ASN A 51 -7.02 -2.21 24.60
N PRO A 52 -7.65 -1.03 24.76
CA PRO A 52 -6.91 0.19 25.03
C PRO A 52 -6.12 0.03 26.34
N PRO A 53 -4.81 0.32 26.35
CA PRO A 53 -4.02 0.20 27.57
C PRO A 53 -4.62 1.09 28.66
N ALA A 54 -4.82 0.51 29.85
CA ALA A 54 -5.41 1.20 30.99
C ALA A 54 -4.42 2.21 31.60
N THR A 55 -4.18 3.36 30.96
CA THR A 55 -3.48 4.52 31.54
C THR A 55 -3.67 5.73 30.61
N THR A 56 -4.21 6.90 30.98
CA THR A 56 -3.95 7.74 32.15
C THR A 56 -5.18 8.63 32.45
N ALA A 57 -6.01 8.26 33.44
CA ALA A 57 -7.06 9.15 33.98
C ALA A 57 -6.51 10.15 35.02
N SER A 58 -5.21 10.47 34.95
CA SER A 58 -4.56 11.45 35.83
C SER A 58 -3.60 12.30 35.00
N ALA A 59 -4.17 13.26 34.27
CA ALA A 59 -3.45 14.44 33.84
C ALA A 59 -4.31 15.64 34.25
N ALA A 60 -3.66 16.56 34.95
CA ALA A 60 -4.20 17.75 35.61
C ALA A 60 -5.02 18.67 34.67
N PRO A 61 -5.78 19.65 35.21
CA PRO A 61 -6.63 20.53 34.40
C PRO A 61 -5.81 21.34 33.38
N PRO A 62 -6.37 21.67 32.21
CA PRO A 62 -5.65 22.43 31.20
C PRO A 62 -5.60 23.90 31.59
N GLU A 63 -4.39 24.40 31.88
CA GLU A 63 -4.08 25.83 31.89
C GLU A 63 -4.24 26.40 30.48
N ALA A 64 -4.94 27.52 30.39
CA ALA A 64 -5.37 28.15 29.15
C ALA A 64 -4.20 28.78 28.38
N GLY A 65 -3.97 28.30 27.16
CA GLY A 65 -3.06 28.91 26.19
C GLY A 65 -3.49 28.58 24.77
N ALA A 66 -3.82 29.60 23.97
CA ALA A 66 -4.32 29.45 22.61
C ALA A 66 -3.27 28.86 21.66
N GLY A 67 -3.68 27.85 20.87
CA GLY A 67 -2.92 27.32 19.73
C GLY A 67 -3.05 25.81 19.58
N ALA A 68 -3.96 25.38 18.70
CA ALA A 68 -4.20 23.99 18.26
C ALA A 68 -4.27 22.92 19.36
N SER A 69 -5.49 22.47 19.69
CA SER A 69 -5.70 21.29 20.53
C SER A 69 -4.82 20.12 20.02
N PRO A 70 -4.05 19.44 20.89
CA PRO A 70 -3.25 18.30 20.47
C PRO A 70 -4.15 17.24 19.83
N PRO A 71 -3.69 16.55 18.77
CA PRO A 71 -4.49 15.53 18.09
C PRO A 71 -4.92 14.48 19.11
N THR A 72 -6.21 14.13 19.07
CA THR A 72 -6.76 13.10 19.94
C THR A 72 -6.03 11.77 19.71
N LEU A 73 -5.99 10.89 20.72
CA LEU A 73 -5.36 9.58 20.58
C LEU A 73 -5.90 8.80 19.37
N GLY A 74 -7.19 8.95 19.05
CA GLY A 74 -7.81 8.38 17.85
C GLY A 74 -7.24 8.92 16.55
N ALA A 75 -7.07 10.25 16.44
CA ALA A 75 -6.47 10.87 15.25
C ALA A 75 -5.02 10.43 15.02
N GLN A 76 -4.24 10.28 16.09
CA GLN A 76 -2.86 9.78 16.00
C GLN A 76 -2.80 8.32 15.51
N VAL A 77 -3.77 7.49 15.89
CA VAL A 77 -3.86 6.10 15.45
C VAL A 77 -4.33 6.01 14.00
N GLU A 78 -5.30 6.82 13.57
CA GLU A 78 -5.71 6.92 12.16
C GLU A 78 -4.54 7.33 11.26
N GLU A 79 -3.77 8.35 11.66
CA GLU A 79 -2.57 8.79 10.94
C GLU A 79 -1.55 7.65 10.79
N LEU A 80 -1.36 6.84 11.84
CA LEU A 80 -0.44 5.71 11.81
C LEU A 80 -0.91 4.59 10.86
N TRP A 81 -2.21 4.32 10.79
CA TRP A 81 -2.77 3.39 9.80
C TRP A 81 -2.50 3.88 8.38
N VAL A 82 -2.80 5.15 8.11
CA VAL A 82 -2.53 5.78 6.81
C VAL A 82 -1.04 5.69 6.48
N GLN A 83 -0.16 5.97 7.45
CA GLN A 83 1.28 5.87 7.26
C GLN A 83 1.73 4.46 6.86
N ILE A 84 1.24 3.41 7.52
CA ILE A 84 1.55 2.02 7.17
C ILE A 84 1.09 1.71 5.73
N PHE A 85 -0.15 2.09 5.39
CA PHE A 85 -0.69 1.86 4.05
C PHE A 85 0.06 2.64 2.97
N MET A 86 0.51 3.85 3.25
CA MET A 86 1.34 4.65 2.33
C MET A 86 2.72 4.02 2.10
N HIS A 87 3.34 3.42 3.11
CA HIS A 87 4.58 2.65 2.91
C HIS A 87 4.35 1.43 2.03
N LEU A 88 3.25 0.70 2.23
CA LEU A 88 2.90 -0.46 1.40
C LEU A 88 2.56 -0.06 -0.03
N ARG A 89 1.85 1.06 -0.25
CA ARG A 89 1.61 1.65 -1.59
C ARG A 89 2.92 1.95 -2.30
N ALA A 90 3.85 2.64 -1.63
CA ALA A 90 5.14 2.96 -2.23
C ALA A 90 5.95 1.71 -2.63
N LEU A 91 5.81 0.62 -1.88
CA LEU A 91 6.46 -0.67 -2.19
C LEU A 91 5.73 -1.47 -3.26
N ALA A 92 4.43 -1.22 -3.51
CA ALA A 92 3.64 -1.93 -4.51
C ALA A 92 4.12 -1.72 -5.96
N VAL A 93 5.01 -0.74 -6.17
CA VAL A 93 5.70 -0.48 -7.45
C VAL A 93 7.22 -0.61 -7.34
N ASP A 94 7.72 -1.33 -6.34
CA ASP A 94 9.16 -1.62 -6.20
C ASP A 94 9.70 -2.37 -7.42
N ALA A 95 10.92 -2.04 -7.85
CA ALA A 95 11.57 -2.67 -9.00
C ALA A 95 11.76 -4.18 -8.83
N ARG A 96 11.83 -4.69 -7.59
CA ARG A 96 12.00 -6.10 -7.27
C ARG A 96 10.64 -6.81 -7.17
N PRO A 97 10.35 -7.84 -8.01
CA PRO A 97 9.04 -8.49 -8.08
C PRO A 97 8.57 -9.04 -6.74
N GLU A 98 9.47 -9.64 -5.97
CA GLU A 98 9.17 -10.26 -4.69
C GLU A 98 8.69 -9.22 -3.68
N VAL A 99 9.32 -8.04 -3.66
CA VAL A 99 8.99 -6.95 -2.73
C VAL A 99 7.65 -6.33 -3.09
N ARG A 100 7.42 -5.99 -4.37
CA ARG A 100 6.14 -5.41 -4.80
C ARG A 100 4.97 -6.37 -4.63
N ASN A 101 5.15 -7.64 -4.99
CA ASN A 101 4.09 -8.64 -4.84
C ASN A 101 3.78 -8.91 -3.37
N CYS A 102 4.81 -8.90 -2.50
CA CYS A 102 4.62 -8.98 -1.05
C CYS A 102 3.84 -7.76 -0.54
N ALA A 103 4.22 -6.54 -0.93
CA ALA A 103 3.56 -5.31 -0.50
C ALA A 103 2.09 -5.25 -0.93
N VAL A 104 1.76 -5.62 -2.17
CA VAL A 104 0.36 -5.68 -2.66
C VAL A 104 -0.47 -6.67 -1.83
N LYS A 105 0.07 -7.86 -1.56
CA LYS A 105 -0.59 -8.88 -0.73
C LYS A 105 -0.77 -8.39 0.71
N SER A 106 0.25 -7.75 1.28
CA SER A 106 0.21 -7.20 2.63
C SER A 106 -0.78 -6.04 2.75
N LEU A 107 -0.81 -5.11 1.79
CA LEU A 107 -1.79 -4.01 1.77
C LEU A 107 -3.22 -4.54 1.72
N THR A 108 -3.48 -5.47 0.78
CA THR A 108 -4.79 -6.11 0.62
C THR A 108 -5.22 -6.78 1.93
N SER A 109 -4.32 -7.55 2.53
CA SER A 109 -4.61 -8.29 3.77
C SER A 109 -4.84 -7.33 4.93
N ALA A 110 -4.06 -6.25 5.05
CA ALA A 110 -4.19 -5.29 6.13
C ALA A 110 -5.51 -4.49 6.02
N LEU A 111 -5.91 -4.11 4.80
CA LEU A 111 -7.21 -3.45 4.57
C LEU A 111 -8.37 -4.39 4.92
N LEU A 112 -8.32 -5.68 4.53
CA LEU A 112 -9.35 -6.66 4.87
C LEU A 112 -9.41 -6.96 6.37
N SER A 113 -8.27 -7.13 7.02
CA SER A 113 -8.20 -7.54 8.43
C SER A 113 -8.42 -6.39 9.42
N HIS A 114 -8.09 -5.16 9.02
CA HIS A 114 -8.04 -4.02 9.93
C HIS A 114 -8.84 -2.80 9.46
N GLY A 115 -9.34 -2.75 8.22
CA GLY A 115 -10.07 -1.60 7.68
C GLY A 115 -11.25 -1.16 8.56
N ARG A 116 -11.96 -2.13 9.15
CA ARG A 116 -13.05 -1.89 10.11
C ARG A 116 -12.63 -1.10 11.36
N LYS A 117 -11.36 -1.22 11.76
CA LYS A 117 -10.78 -0.58 12.95
C LYS A 117 -10.27 0.83 12.69
N VAL A 118 -10.16 1.24 11.42
CA VAL A 118 -9.68 2.58 11.00
C VAL A 118 -10.83 3.61 11.01
N GLY A 119 -12.08 3.18 11.23
CA GLY A 119 -13.28 4.02 11.15
C GLY A 119 -13.75 4.20 9.70
N THR A 120 -15.07 4.23 9.47
CA THR A 120 -15.64 4.13 8.10
C THR A 120 -15.20 5.27 7.17
N ALA A 121 -15.07 6.50 7.68
CA ALA A 121 -14.68 7.65 6.88
C ALA A 121 -13.20 7.59 6.46
N CYS A 122 -12.30 7.30 7.41
CA CYS A 122 -10.88 7.14 7.14
C CYS A 122 -10.61 5.89 6.29
N TYR A 123 -11.32 4.78 6.54
CA TYR A 123 -11.23 3.58 5.70
C TYR A 123 -11.62 3.88 4.25
N ARG A 124 -12.77 4.55 4.02
CA ARG A 124 -13.16 4.98 2.67
C ARG A 124 -12.08 5.83 2.00
N ARG A 125 -11.47 6.76 2.74
CA ARG A 125 -10.37 7.59 2.24
C ARG A 125 -9.16 6.73 1.87
N CYS A 126 -8.80 5.73 2.66
CA CYS A 126 -7.73 4.78 2.31
C CYS A 126 -8.06 3.98 1.04
N LEU A 127 -9.32 3.58 0.85
CA LEU A 127 -9.73 2.88 -0.38
C LEU A 127 -9.58 3.77 -1.61
N GLN A 128 -9.95 5.04 -1.50
CA GLN A 128 -9.82 6.02 -2.57
C GLN A 128 -8.35 6.39 -2.82
N ASP A 129 -7.69 6.95 -1.82
CA ASP A 129 -6.39 7.62 -1.96
C ASP A 129 -5.21 6.64 -1.90
N ILE A 130 -5.43 5.35 -1.60
CA ILE A 130 -4.36 4.36 -1.50
C ILE A 130 -4.66 3.15 -2.36
N LEU A 131 -5.75 2.43 -2.12
CA LEU A 131 -6.00 1.15 -2.81
C LEU A 131 -6.23 1.33 -4.31
N ILE A 132 -7.11 2.25 -4.71
CA ILE A 132 -7.39 2.50 -6.14
C ILE A 132 -6.15 3.12 -6.82
N GLU A 133 -5.49 4.04 -6.14
CA GLU A 133 -4.25 4.66 -6.62
C GLU A 133 -3.12 3.65 -6.85
N VAL A 134 -2.95 2.66 -5.96
CA VAL A 134 -1.96 1.58 -6.15
C VAL A 134 -2.20 0.83 -7.46
N LEU A 135 -3.45 0.56 -7.82
CA LEU A 135 -3.76 -0.09 -9.10
C LEU A 135 -3.33 0.77 -10.29
N ALA A 136 -3.56 2.09 -10.21
CA ALA A 136 -3.12 3.02 -11.24
C ALA A 136 -1.59 3.06 -11.37
N GLU A 137 -0.88 3.13 -10.25
CA GLU A 137 0.59 3.15 -10.22
C GLU A 137 1.20 1.85 -10.77
N ILE A 138 0.62 0.68 -10.44
CA ILE A 138 1.07 -0.61 -10.99
C ILE A 138 0.84 -0.66 -12.51
N GLN A 139 -0.31 -0.16 -12.99
CA GLN A 139 -0.60 -0.10 -14.43
C GLN A 139 0.40 0.78 -15.18
N GLU A 140 0.70 1.97 -14.67
CA GLU A 140 1.70 2.84 -15.26
C GLU A 140 3.09 2.22 -15.25
N ALA A 141 3.45 1.51 -14.17
CA ALA A 141 4.72 0.81 -14.07
C ALA A 141 4.84 -0.37 -15.05
N ALA A 142 3.76 -1.14 -15.20
CA ALA A 142 3.67 -2.21 -16.19
C ALA A 142 3.82 -1.65 -17.62
N GLN A 143 3.17 -0.52 -17.90
CA GLN A 143 3.24 0.14 -19.20
C GLN A 143 4.63 0.67 -19.52
N ARG A 144 5.26 1.34 -18.56
CA ARG A 144 6.66 1.78 -18.65
C ARG A 144 7.60 0.61 -18.95
N ALA A 145 7.40 -0.53 -18.28
CA ALA A 145 8.19 -1.73 -18.53
C ALA A 145 8.00 -2.31 -19.94
N ARG A 146 6.76 -2.33 -20.47
CA ARG A 146 6.44 -2.76 -21.85
C ARG A 146 7.10 -1.86 -22.90
N ASN A 147 7.15 -0.56 -22.64
CA ASN A 147 7.80 0.42 -23.52
C ASN A 147 9.34 0.38 -23.45
N GLY A 148 9.92 -0.46 -22.57
CA GLY A 148 11.37 -0.48 -22.34
C GLY A 148 11.89 0.74 -21.58
N GLU A 149 11.02 1.43 -20.85
CA GLU A 149 11.33 2.62 -20.06
C GLU A 149 11.31 2.24 -18.57
N GLY A 150 12.46 1.85 -18.01
CA GLY A 150 12.51 1.43 -16.60
C GLY A 150 13.90 1.51 -15.96
N PRO A 151 13.98 1.58 -14.62
CA PRO A 151 15.24 1.56 -13.89
C PRO A 151 15.93 0.20 -14.13
N GLY A 152 17.09 0.22 -14.79
CA GLY A 152 17.85 -0.97 -15.16
C GLY A 152 17.96 -1.25 -16.67
N VAL A 153 17.35 -0.42 -17.52
CA VAL A 153 17.61 -0.44 -18.97
C VAL A 153 18.91 0.31 -19.27
N GLU A 154 20.04 -0.26 -18.83
CA GLU A 154 21.28 -0.04 -19.57
C GLU A 154 21.08 -0.68 -20.93
N ARG A 155 21.09 0.14 -21.99
CA ARG A 155 21.13 -0.32 -23.37
C ARG A 155 22.50 -0.96 -23.65
N THR A 156 22.80 -2.08 -23.00
CA THR A 156 23.91 -2.94 -23.40
C THR A 156 23.48 -3.62 -24.69
N ARG A 157 23.73 -2.91 -25.81
CA ARG A 157 23.91 -3.52 -27.12
C ARG A 157 25.13 -4.43 -27.00
N SER A 158 24.95 -5.62 -26.44
CA SER A 158 25.97 -6.66 -26.41
C SER A 158 25.37 -7.92 -26.99
N GLU A 159 25.94 -8.32 -28.13
CA GLU A 159 25.62 -9.53 -28.86
C GLU A 159 25.78 -10.78 -27.99
N SER A 160 24.93 -11.76 -28.28
CA SER A 160 25.11 -13.19 -28.01
C SER A 160 25.06 -13.65 -26.55
N LEU A 161 23.84 -13.95 -26.11
CA LEU A 161 23.51 -15.25 -25.54
C LEU A 161 22.00 -15.43 -25.58
N ILE A 162 21.51 -16.25 -26.51
CA ILE A 162 20.11 -16.68 -26.59
C ILE A 162 19.88 -17.63 -25.41
N VAL A 163 19.71 -17.06 -24.22
CA VAL A 163 19.13 -17.75 -23.08
C VAL A 163 17.63 -17.60 -23.24
N HIS A 164 16.91 -18.73 -23.24
CA HIS A 164 15.45 -18.78 -23.28
C HIS A 164 14.84 -18.10 -22.04
N HIS A 165 14.85 -16.77 -21.95
CA HIS A 165 14.08 -15.97 -21.00
C HIS A 165 12.61 -15.85 -21.43
N SER A 166 12.05 -16.92 -21.99
CA SER A 166 10.65 -16.94 -22.41
C SER A 166 9.70 -16.86 -21.20
N ARG A 167 10.18 -17.00 -19.96
CA ARG A 167 9.35 -17.00 -18.74
C ARG A 167 9.47 -15.76 -17.83
N ASP A 168 10.56 -15.01 -17.90
CA ASP A 168 10.90 -13.97 -16.91
C ASP A 168 11.08 -12.58 -17.52
N THR A 169 10.28 -12.23 -18.53
CA THR A 169 10.33 -10.85 -19.04
C THR A 169 9.80 -9.89 -17.97
N PRO A 170 10.32 -8.65 -17.89
CA PRO A 170 9.79 -7.64 -16.99
C PRO A 170 8.26 -7.48 -17.12
N GLU A 171 7.75 -7.58 -18.35
CA GLU A 171 6.33 -7.56 -18.68
C GLU A 171 5.56 -8.64 -17.90
N LYS A 172 6.02 -9.90 -17.94
CA LYS A 172 5.38 -11.01 -17.21
C LYS A 172 5.39 -10.80 -15.70
N GLN A 173 6.47 -10.24 -15.16
CA GLN A 173 6.55 -9.94 -13.73
C GLN A 173 5.56 -8.83 -13.34
N TRP A 174 5.38 -7.82 -14.18
CA TRP A 174 4.39 -6.77 -13.95
C TRP A 174 2.95 -7.26 -14.18
N ASP A 175 2.73 -8.17 -15.14
CA ASP A 175 1.43 -8.82 -15.33
C ASP A 175 1.04 -9.63 -14.07
N GLU A 176 1.97 -10.33 -13.42
CA GLU A 176 1.72 -10.98 -12.13
C GLU A 176 1.32 -9.96 -11.06
N THR A 177 2.06 -8.85 -10.93
CA THR A 177 1.73 -7.77 -9.99
C THR A 177 0.34 -7.17 -10.29
N MET A 178 0.01 -6.98 -11.56
CA MET A 178 -1.30 -6.50 -12.02
C MET A 178 -2.43 -7.41 -11.60
N VAL A 179 -2.27 -8.73 -11.77
CA VAL A 179 -3.26 -9.73 -11.31
C VAL A 179 -3.48 -9.62 -9.81
N LEU A 180 -2.40 -9.50 -9.03
CA LEU A 180 -2.49 -9.31 -7.58
C LEU A 180 -3.18 -8.00 -7.20
N GLY A 181 -2.89 -6.91 -7.90
CA GLY A 181 -3.51 -5.60 -7.69
C GLY A 181 -5.01 -5.61 -7.96
N VAL A 182 -5.43 -6.14 -9.12
CA VAL A 182 -6.84 -6.26 -9.49
C VAL A 182 -7.61 -7.16 -8.52
N GLU A 183 -7.03 -8.32 -8.16
CA GLU A 183 -7.66 -9.21 -7.19
C GLU A 183 -7.75 -8.57 -5.80
N GLY A 184 -6.72 -7.84 -5.38
CA GLY A 184 -6.73 -7.08 -4.13
C GLY A 184 -7.84 -6.04 -4.08
N VAL A 185 -7.95 -5.21 -5.13
CA VAL A 185 -9.02 -4.21 -5.28
C VAL A 185 -10.39 -4.88 -5.24
N ARG A 186 -10.60 -5.94 -6.03
CA ARG A 186 -11.87 -6.67 -6.09
C ARG A 186 -12.30 -7.18 -4.72
N ARG A 187 -11.38 -7.81 -3.97
CA ARG A 187 -11.66 -8.37 -2.65
C ARG A 187 -11.99 -7.30 -1.62
N VAL A 188 -11.17 -6.24 -1.55
CA VAL A 188 -11.35 -5.18 -0.54
C VAL A 188 -12.62 -4.37 -0.82
N LEU A 189 -12.84 -3.97 -2.07
CA LEU A 189 -14.03 -3.21 -2.44
C LEU A 189 -15.32 -4.04 -2.31
N GLY A 190 -15.27 -5.34 -2.62
CA GLY A 190 -16.40 -6.25 -2.39
C GLY A 190 -16.79 -6.32 -0.91
N ASN A 191 -15.81 -6.54 -0.03
CA ASN A 191 -16.06 -6.55 1.41
C ASN A 191 -16.57 -5.19 1.92
N PHE A 192 -16.01 -4.07 1.45
CA PHE A 192 -16.52 -2.74 1.81
C PHE A 192 -17.96 -2.51 1.33
N ALA A 193 -18.31 -2.97 0.13
CA ALA A 193 -19.66 -2.82 -0.42
C ALA A 193 -20.71 -3.61 0.38
N GLU A 194 -20.37 -4.82 0.82
CA GLU A 194 -21.22 -5.64 1.71
C GLU A 194 -21.45 -4.96 3.06
N GLU A 195 -20.42 -4.32 3.63
CA GLU A 195 -20.48 -3.71 4.97
C GLU A 195 -21.09 -2.31 4.98
N ALA A 196 -20.69 -1.44 4.04
CA ALA A 196 -21.09 -0.02 4.02
C ALA A 196 -22.30 0.26 3.12
N GLY A 197 -22.71 -0.72 2.31
CA GLY A 197 -23.83 -0.62 1.38
C GLY A 197 -23.54 0.17 0.10
N VAL A 198 -24.45 0.02 -0.87
CA VAL A 198 -24.29 0.50 -2.26
C VAL A 198 -24.01 2.01 -2.35
N ARG A 199 -24.66 2.84 -1.51
CA ARG A 199 -24.48 4.30 -1.57
C ARG A 199 -23.06 4.74 -1.19
N ALA A 200 -22.48 4.09 -0.18
CA ALA A 200 -21.11 4.38 0.25
C ALA A 200 -20.07 3.83 -0.72
N PHE A 201 -20.39 2.73 -1.42
CA PHE A 201 -19.54 2.11 -2.42
C PHE A 201 -19.53 2.84 -3.76
N ALA A 202 -20.66 3.44 -4.18
CA ALA A 202 -20.82 4.01 -5.52
C ALA A 202 -19.70 4.98 -5.97
N PRO A 203 -19.17 5.90 -5.13
CA PRO A 203 -18.05 6.75 -5.53
C PRO A 203 -16.76 5.96 -5.82
N LEU A 204 -16.46 4.94 -5.02
CA LEU A 204 -15.30 4.06 -5.22
C LEU A 204 -15.45 3.24 -6.50
N ALA A 205 -16.65 2.72 -6.76
CA ALA A 205 -16.97 2.00 -7.98
C ALA A 205 -16.77 2.87 -9.22
N TYR A 206 -17.23 4.13 -9.16
CA TYR A 206 -17.05 5.09 -10.26
C TYR A 206 -15.58 5.38 -10.54
N MET A 207 -14.76 5.59 -9.50
CA MET A 207 -13.32 5.80 -9.68
C MET A 207 -12.62 4.57 -10.27
N LEU A 208 -12.98 3.36 -9.83
CA LEU A 208 -12.44 2.14 -10.44
C LEU A 208 -12.82 2.03 -11.92
N LEU A 209 -14.07 2.36 -12.28
CA LEU A 209 -14.50 2.36 -13.69
C LEU A 209 -13.75 3.38 -14.54
N LEU A 210 -13.47 4.57 -14.00
CA LEU A 210 -12.62 5.56 -14.67
C LEU A 210 -11.21 5.02 -14.90
N GLN A 211 -10.63 4.34 -13.91
CA GLN A 211 -9.31 3.73 -14.05
C GLN A 211 -9.28 2.63 -15.11
N VAL A 212 -10.28 1.75 -15.10
CA VAL A 212 -10.45 0.71 -16.13
C VAL A 212 -10.61 1.34 -17.51
N GLN A 213 -11.41 2.40 -17.63
CA GLN A 213 -11.59 3.11 -18.89
C GLN A 213 -10.27 3.72 -19.40
N ALA A 214 -9.47 4.34 -18.52
CA ALA A 214 -8.15 4.87 -18.87
C ALA A 214 -7.22 3.77 -19.38
N THR A 215 -7.22 2.61 -18.70
CA THR A 215 -6.43 1.43 -19.10
C THR A 215 -6.86 0.90 -20.47
N LEU A 216 -8.16 0.78 -20.72
CA LEU A 216 -8.66 0.29 -22.02
C LEU A 216 -8.30 1.23 -23.16
N ARG A 217 -8.29 2.55 -22.91
CA ARG A 217 -7.87 3.56 -23.90
C ARG A 217 -6.38 3.47 -24.22
N SER A 218 -5.52 3.23 -23.23
CA SER A 218 -4.09 3.08 -23.50
C SER A 218 -3.81 1.84 -24.35
N LEU A 219 -4.45 0.72 -24.03
CA LEU A 219 -4.31 -0.53 -24.80
C LEU A 219 -4.82 -0.39 -26.25
N THR A 220 -5.92 0.34 -26.48
CA THR A 220 -6.42 0.57 -27.85
C THR A 220 -5.51 1.49 -28.66
N ALA A 221 -4.85 2.45 -28.03
CA ALA A 221 -3.86 3.30 -28.69
C ALA A 221 -2.63 2.50 -29.16
N GLU A 222 -2.16 1.53 -28.38
CA GLU A 222 -1.07 0.62 -28.77
C GLU A 222 -1.43 -0.23 -30.00
N VAL A 223 -2.63 -0.80 -30.01
CA VAL A 223 -3.12 -1.63 -31.13
C VAL A 223 -3.30 -0.82 -32.41
N SER A 224 -3.67 0.46 -32.30
CA SER A 224 -3.88 1.33 -33.47
C SER A 224 -2.58 1.93 -34.02
N GLY A 225 -1.50 1.94 -33.23
CA GLY A 225 -0.18 2.47 -33.61
C GLY A 225 0.83 1.41 -34.08
N SER A 226 0.44 0.12 -34.08
CA SER A 226 1.22 -1.03 -34.55
C SER A 226 0.75 -1.48 -35.93
#